data_AF-A0A964KR97-F1
#
_entry.id   AF-A0A964KR97-F1
#
_cell.length_a   1.000
_cell.length_b   1.000
_cell.length_c   1.000
_cell.angle_alpha   90.00
_cell.angle_beta   90.00
_cell.angle_gamma   90.00
#
_symmetry.space_group_name_H-M   'P 1'
#
loop_
_entity.id
_entity.type
_entity.pdbx_description
1 polymer ?
#
loop_
_entity_poly.entity_id
_entity_poly.type
_entity_poly.pdbx_seq_one_letter_code
_entity_poly.pdbx_strand_id
1 'polypeptide(L)'
;MFGGIALKLNNRVFACLFKGQLVLKLSKERVDQLVAAHEGENFDPGMGRVMREWVAVDPGTPDEWQALMQEARSFVGALYA
;
A
#
# COMPACT_ATOMS: atom_id res chain seq x y z
N MET A 1 2.76 14.77 9.97
CA MET A 1 1.61 14.68 9.05
C MET A 1 2.19 14.38 7.67
N PHE A 2 1.95 13.21 7.10
CA PHE A 2 2.41 12.88 5.75
C PHE A 2 1.58 13.71 4.77
N GLY A 3 2.18 14.76 4.20
CA GLY A 3 1.51 15.75 3.32
C GLY A 3 1.16 15.23 1.93
N GLY A 4 0.83 13.94 1.80
CA GLY A 4 0.51 13.30 0.52
C GLY A 4 -0.99 13.13 0.31
N ILE A 5 -1.38 12.94 -0.96
CA ILE A 5 -2.72 12.48 -1.32
C ILE A 5 -2.89 11.07 -0.76
N ALA A 6 -3.89 10.88 0.10
CA ALA A 6 -4.17 9.62 0.76
C ALA A 6 -5.65 9.25 0.60
N LEU A 7 -5.91 7.99 0.24
CA LEU A 7 -7.24 7.42 0.13
C LEU A 7 -7.61 6.72 1.43
N LYS A 8 -8.87 6.89 1.82
CA LYS A 8 -9.42 6.35 3.06
C LYS A 8 -10.65 5.51 2.79
N LEU A 9 -10.81 4.45 3.57
CA LEU A 9 -12.04 3.69 3.69
C LEU A 9 -12.44 3.71 5.16
N ASN A 10 -13.68 4.08 5.49
CA ASN A 10 -14.16 4.21 6.88
C ASN A 10 -13.22 5.04 7.77
N ASN A 11 -12.72 6.17 7.26
CA ASN A 11 -11.77 7.06 7.92
C ASN A 11 -10.38 6.44 8.25
N ARG A 12 -10.06 5.26 7.67
CA ARG A 12 -8.75 4.58 7.78
C ARG A 12 -8.00 4.73 6.46
N VAL A 13 -6.74 5.16 6.51
CA VAL A 13 -5.89 5.25 5.31
C VAL A 13 -5.54 3.86 4.83
N PHE A 14 -5.68 3.61 3.53
CA PHE A 14 -5.30 2.34 2.90
C PHE A 14 -4.42 2.51 1.66
N ALA A 15 -4.34 3.71 1.09
CA ALA A 15 -3.43 4.02 0.01
C ALA A 15 -2.93 5.46 0.12
N CYS A 16 -1.70 5.74 -0.27
CA CYS A 16 -1.18 7.08 -0.41
C CYS A 16 -0.03 7.15 -1.42
N LEU A 17 0.26 8.36 -1.91
CA LEU A 17 1.50 8.62 -2.64
C LEU A 17 2.58 9.10 -1.68
N PHE A 18 3.75 8.45 -1.71
CA PHE A 18 4.92 8.83 -0.91
C PHE A 18 6.16 8.81 -1.79
N LYS A 19 6.86 9.96 -1.90
CA LYS A 19 8.08 10.11 -2.70
C LYS A 19 7.96 9.60 -4.17
N GLY A 20 6.77 9.70 -4.76
CA GLY A 20 6.51 9.25 -6.14
C GLY A 20 6.10 7.78 -6.28
N GLN A 21 6.07 7.03 -5.18
CA GLN A 21 5.61 5.64 -5.16
C GLN A 21 4.17 5.55 -4.64
N LEU A 22 3.44 4.56 -5.13
CA LEU A 22 2.13 4.19 -4.60
C LEU A 22 2.35 3.29 -3.39
N VAL A 23 1.85 3.71 -2.24
CA VAL A 23 1.93 2.94 -0.99
C VAL A 23 0.57 2.40 -0.66
N LEU A 24 0.47 1.08 -0.45
CA LEU A 24 -0.78 0.37 -0.26
C LEU A 24 -0.78 -0.43 1.04
N LYS A 25 -1.93 -0.48 1.69
CA LYS A 25 -2.20 -1.39 2.78
C LYS A 25 -2.76 -2.71 2.25
N LEU A 26 -2.02 -3.80 2.43
CA LEU A 26 -2.38 -5.15 2.00
C LEU A 26 -2.17 -6.14 3.16
N SER A 27 -2.62 -7.38 2.99
CA SER A 27 -2.29 -8.45 3.95
C SER A 27 -0.76 -8.63 4.01
N LYS A 28 -0.24 -9.03 5.17
CA LYS A 28 1.19 -9.31 5.32
C LYS A 28 1.70 -10.32 4.26
N GLU A 29 0.92 -11.36 4.02
CA GLU A 29 1.26 -12.40 3.03
C GLU A 29 1.42 -11.79 1.63
N ARG A 30 0.51 -10.91 1.23
CA ARG A 30 0.60 -10.24 -0.08
C ARG A 30 1.79 -9.31 -0.17
N VAL A 31 2.08 -8.56 0.89
CA VAL A 31 3.29 -7.71 0.97
C VAL A 31 4.54 -8.57 0.79
N ASP A 32 4.64 -9.70 1.49
CA ASP A 32 5.79 -10.60 1.40
C ASP A 32 5.94 -11.17 -0.03
N GLN A 33 4.82 -11.50 -0.71
CA GLN A 33 4.83 -11.95 -2.11
C GLN A 33 5.35 -10.87 -3.07
N LEU A 34 4.87 -9.64 -2.96
CA LEU A 34 5.29 -8.52 -3.82
C LEU A 34 6.77 -8.20 -3.63
N VAL A 35 7.25 -8.22 -2.39
CA VAL A 35 8.66 -8.02 -2.08
C VAL A 35 9.52 -9.15 -2.62
N ALA A 36 9.10 -10.42 -2.48
CA ALA A 36 9.82 -11.56 -3.03
C ALA A 36 9.87 -11.54 -4.58
N ALA A 37 8.82 -11.01 -5.22
CA ALA A 37 8.73 -10.85 -6.67
C ALA A 37 9.52 -9.64 -7.21
N HIS A 38 10.09 -8.79 -6.35
CA HIS A 38 10.68 -7.49 -6.73
C HIS A 38 9.68 -6.53 -7.39
N GLU A 39 8.40 -6.66 -7.05
CA GLU A 39 7.30 -5.81 -7.53
C GLU A 39 6.93 -4.72 -6.51
N GLY A 40 7.61 -4.70 -5.35
CA GLY A 40 7.46 -3.66 -4.34
C GLY A 40 8.45 -3.82 -3.19
N GLU A 41 8.49 -2.81 -2.33
CA GLU A 41 9.36 -2.75 -1.15
C GLU A 41 8.55 -2.57 0.12
N ASN A 42 9.06 -3.07 1.24
CA ASN A 42 8.43 -2.81 2.53
C ASN A 42 8.42 -1.31 2.83
N PHE A 43 7.28 -0.78 3.27
CA PHE A 43 7.16 0.64 3.54
C PHE A 43 7.66 1.01 4.96
N ASP A 44 8.59 1.96 5.02
CA ASP A 44 8.98 2.68 6.23
C ASP A 44 8.61 4.18 6.09
N PRO A 45 7.70 4.70 6.92
CA PRO A 45 7.33 6.11 6.90
C PRO A 45 8.42 7.07 7.42
N GLY A 46 9.65 6.60 7.64
CA GLY A 46 10.79 7.39 8.09
C GLY A 46 10.95 7.46 9.61
N MET A 47 10.31 6.54 10.35
CA MET A 47 10.44 6.43 11.81
C MET A 47 11.25 5.20 12.24
N GLY A 48 11.89 4.51 11.29
CA GLY A 48 12.65 3.28 11.55
C GLY A 48 11.75 2.09 11.89
N ARG A 49 10.45 2.17 11.55
CA ARG A 49 9.47 1.12 11.83
C ARG A 49 8.82 0.69 10.54
N VAL A 50 9.34 -0.40 9.97
CA VAL A 50 8.74 -1.08 8.84
C VAL A 50 7.31 -1.52 9.19
N MET A 51 6.37 -1.09 8.36
CA MET A 51 4.97 -1.46 8.50
C MET A 51 4.71 -2.74 7.69
N ARG A 52 4.57 -3.88 8.36
CA ARG A 52 4.49 -5.22 7.73
C ARG A 52 3.29 -5.44 6.79
N GLU A 53 2.27 -4.60 6.89
CA GLU A 53 1.06 -4.62 6.06
C GLU A 53 1.07 -3.53 4.98
N TRP A 54 2.22 -2.88 4.78
CA TRP A 54 2.35 -1.79 3.83
C TRP A 54 3.49 -2.05 2.85
N VAL A 55 3.20 -1.84 1.58
CA VAL A 55 4.14 -1.97 0.47
C VAL A 55 4.18 -0.66 -0.29
N ALA A 56 5.38 -0.21 -0.64
CA ALA A 56 5.60 0.81 -1.65
C ALA A 56 5.84 0.10 -2.99
N VAL A 57 5.01 0.40 -3.98
CA VAL A 57 5.17 -0.12 -5.33
C VAL A 57 5.64 1.01 -6.25
N ASP A 58 6.57 0.68 -7.12
CA ASP A 58 7.08 1.62 -8.11
C ASP A 58 5.98 2.02 -9.10
N PRO A 59 6.13 3.18 -9.76
CA PRO A 59 5.28 3.57 -10.88
C PRO A 59 5.39 2.55 -12.02
N GLY A 60 4.52 1.55 -11.97
CA GLY A 60 4.29 0.56 -13.02
C GLY A 60 3.26 1.05 -14.03
N THR A 61 2.68 0.12 -14.77
CA THR A 61 1.58 0.43 -15.69
C THR A 61 0.32 0.85 -14.91
N PRO A 62 -0.54 1.72 -15.47
CA PRO A 62 -1.79 2.11 -14.82
C PRO A 62 -2.69 0.94 -14.42
N ASP A 63 -2.67 -0.15 -15.20
CA ASP A 63 -3.47 -1.35 -14.95
C ASP A 63 -2.99 -2.13 -13.71
N GLU A 64 -1.68 -2.23 -13.50
CA GLU A 64 -1.09 -2.85 -12.29
C GLU A 64 -1.46 -2.07 -11.03
N TRP A 65 -1.33 -0.74 -11.10
CA TRP A 65 -1.75 0.14 -10.00
C TRP A 65 -3.24 0.00 -9.69
N GLN A 66 -4.08 -0.07 -10.72
CA GLN A 66 -5.52 -0.22 -10.55
C GLN A 66 -5.87 -1.55 -9.89
N ALA A 67 -5.24 -2.65 -10.29
CA ALA A 67 -5.47 -3.97 -9.70
C ALA A 67 -5.08 -4.00 -8.22
N LEU A 68 -3.87 -3.50 -7.88
CA LEU A 68 -3.39 -3.43 -6.50
C LEU A 68 -4.25 -2.51 -5.62
N MET A 69 -4.74 -1.39 -6.18
CA MET A 69 -5.67 -0.48 -5.51
C MET A 69 -7.00 -1.15 -5.15
N GLN A 70 -7.55 -1.95 -6.06
CA GLN A 70 -8.79 -2.71 -5.83
C GLN A 70 -8.59 -3.79 -4.76
N GLU A 71 -7.44 -4.47 -4.77
CA GLU A 71 -7.06 -5.45 -3.78
C GLU A 71 -6.95 -4.81 -2.37
N ALA A 72 -6.23 -3.68 -2.26
CA ALA A 72 -6.08 -2.93 -1.01
C ALA A 72 -7.42 -2.45 -0.45
N ARG A 73 -8.31 -1.93 -1.32
CA ARG A 73 -9.65 -1.51 -0.92
C ARG A 73 -10.48 -2.68 -0.41
N SER A 74 -10.42 -3.84 -1.08
CA SER A 74 -11.16 -5.04 -0.68
C SER A 74 -10.66 -5.59 0.65
N PHE A 75 -9.33 -5.67 0.84
CA PHE A 75 -8.71 -6.09 2.09
C PHE A 75 -9.14 -5.21 3.27
N VAL A 76 -9.05 -3.88 3.11
CA VAL A 76 -9.44 -2.94 4.16
C VAL A 76 -10.95 -2.95 4.39
N GLY A 77 -11.76 -3.15 3.35
CA GLY A 77 -13.20 -3.34 3.47
C GLY A 77 -13.56 -4.54 4.33
N ALA A 78 -12.86 -5.67 4.16
CA ALA A 78 -13.07 -6.87 4.96
C ALA A 78 -12.60 -6.72 6.43
N LEU A 79 -11.59 -5.90 6.70
CA LEU A 79 -11.10 -5.63 8.06
C LEU A 79 -12.06 -4.78 8.90
N TYR A 80 -12.94 -4.00 8.26
CA TYR A 80 -13.81 -3.02 8.91
C TYR A 80 -15.28 -3.16 8.49
N ALA A 81 -15.67 -4.34 7.99
CA ALA A 81 -17.07 -4.74 7.82
C ALA A 81 -17.67 -5.16 9.16
#